data_AF-A0A4Q3Y4Q5-F1
#
_entry.id   AF-A0A4Q3Y4Q5-F1
#
_cell.length_a   1.000
_cell.length_b   1.000
_cell.length_c   1.000
_cell.angle_alpha   90.00
_cell.angle_beta   90.00
_cell.angle_gamma   90.00
#
_symmetry.space_group_name_H-M   'P 1'
#
loop_
_entity.id
_entity.type
_entity.pdbx_description
1 polymer ?
#
loop_
_entity_poly.entity_id
_entity_poly.type
_entity_poly.pdbx_seq_one_letter_code
_entity_poly.pdbx_strand_id
1 'polypeptide(L)' 'MMIYARVMLDDDTHVASLWMRQKPAAGEFLWFGPKGSYLIKEIAHWVNETWTPNTHTGDPIHSIAVYVEKVALETIAEG' A
#
# COMPACT_ATOMS: atom_id res chain seq x y z
N MET A 1 -4.33 -16.46 5.18
CA MET A 1 -5.03 -15.47 4.33
C MET A 1 -4.00 -14.44 3.89
N MET A 2 -3.95 -14.09 2.60
CA MET A 2 -3.08 -13.02 2.08
C MET A 2 -3.87 -11.71 2.00
N ILE A 3 -3.21 -10.58 2.23
CA ILE A 3 -3.78 -9.24 2.13
C ILE A 3 -3.51 -8.72 0.71
N TYR A 4 -4.53 -8.24 0.01
CA TYR A 4 -4.31 -7.51 -1.23
C TYR A 4 -4.04 -6.04 -0.91
N ALA A 5 -2.97 -5.49 -1.47
CA ALA A 5 -2.58 -4.10 -1.26
C ALA A 5 -2.49 -3.37 -2.60
N ARG A 6 -3.13 -2.21 -2.70
CA ARG A 6 -2.98 -1.26 -3.80
C ARG A 6 -2.03 -0.17 -3.35
N VAL A 7 -0.89 -0.05 -4.02
CA VAL A 7 0.12 0.97 -3.74
C VAL A 7 -0.24 2.22 -4.53
N MET A 8 -0.43 3.33 -3.83
CA MET A 8 -0.94 4.59 -4.36
C MET A 8 0.04 5.73 -4.06
N LEU A 9 0.10 6.74 -4.93
CA LEU A 9 0.69 8.04 -4.61
C LEU A 9 -0.35 8.91 -3.86
N ASP A 10 0.09 10.05 -3.33
CA ASP A 10 -0.73 11.00 -2.57
C ASP A 10 -1.90 11.60 -3.38
N ASP A 11 -1.78 11.61 -4.70
CA ASP A 11 -2.81 12.05 -5.66
C ASP A 11 -3.77 10.93 -6.11
N ASP A 12 -3.81 9.80 -5.38
CA ASP A 12 -4.56 8.59 -5.74
C ASP A 12 -4.11 7.93 -7.06
N THR A 13 -2.91 8.24 -7.59
CA THR A 13 -2.34 7.51 -8.72
C THR A 13 -1.92 6.10 -8.29
N HIS A 14 -2.44 5.07 -8.99
CA HIS A 14 -2.09 3.68 -8.73
C HIS A 14 -0.71 3.31 -9.30
N VAL A 15 0.17 2.77 -8.45
CA VAL A 15 1.55 2.40 -8.81
C VAL A 15 1.69 0.89 -9.05
N ALA A 16 1.12 0.07 -8.17
CA ALA A 16 1.23 -1.38 -8.18
C ALA A 16 0.19 -2.07 -7.31
N SER A 17 -0.04 -3.36 -7.55
CA SER A 17 -0.82 -4.22 -6.66
C SER A 17 0.02 -5.37 -6.14
N LEU A 18 -0.08 -5.65 -4.84
CA LEU A 18 0.74 -6.63 -4.14
C LEU A 18 -0.13 -7.56 -3.30
N TRP A 19 0.29 -8.83 -3.19
CA TRP A 19 -0.24 -9.75 -2.18
C TRP A 19 0.76 -9.85 -1.04
N MET A 20 0.34 -9.43 0.16
CA MET A 20 1.19 -9.33 1.34
C MET A 20 0.78 -10.36 2.40
N ARG A 21 1.76 -10.97 3.07
CA ARG A 21 1.49 -11.87 4.20
C ARG A 21 1.10 -11.09 5.46
N GLN A 22 1.66 -9.90 5.63
CA GLN A 22 1.46 -9.03 6.79
C GLN A 22 1.02 -7.66 6.32
N LYS A 23 0.22 -6.99 7.15
CA LYS A 23 -0.15 -5.60 6.91
C LYS A 23 1.11 -4.75 7.12
N PRO A 24 1.49 -3.88 6.17
CA PRO A 24 2.59 -2.95 6.38
C PRO A 24 2.24 -1.90 7.45
N ALA A 25 3.21 -1.10 7.86
CA ALA A 25 3.00 0.06 8.73
C ALA A 25 3.50 1.36 8.07
N ALA A 26 2.92 2.49 8.48
CA ALA A 26 3.46 3.79 8.12
C ALA A 26 4.87 3.96 8.72
N GLY A 27 5.78 4.56 7.95
CA GLY A 27 7.20 4.68 8.28
C GLY A 27 8.06 3.49 7.82
N GLU A 28 7.46 2.38 7.37
CA GLU A 28 8.21 1.28 6.77
C GLU A 28 8.53 1.56 5.29
N PHE A 29 9.55 0.86 4.78
CA PHE A 29 9.90 0.91 3.35
C PHE A 29 9.29 -0.28 2.61
N LEU A 30 8.73 0.01 1.44
CA LEU A 30 8.22 -0.96 0.50
C LEU A 30 9.12 -0.98 -0.73
N TRP A 31 9.66 -2.16 -1.06
CA TRP A 31 10.50 -2.36 -2.24
C TRP A 31 9.87 -3.40 -3.16
N PHE A 32 9.67 -3.04 -4.42
CA PHE A 32 9.16 -3.97 -5.42
C PHE A 32 9.76 -3.70 -6.80
N GLY A 33 10.75 -4.52 -7.16
CA GLY A 33 11.32 -4.59 -8.50
C GLY A 33 11.95 -3.28 -9.01
N PRO A 34 12.07 -3.08 -10.33
CA PRO A 34 12.77 -1.93 -10.91
C PRO A 34 12.07 -0.58 -10.64
N LYS A 35 10.92 -0.58 -9.97
CA LYS A 35 10.16 0.64 -9.65
C LYS A 35 10.76 1.43 -8.49
N GLY A 36 11.69 0.85 -7.74
CA GLY A 36 12.45 1.52 -6.68
C GLY A 36 11.90 1.27 -5.27
N SER A 37 12.41 2.07 -4.34
CA SER A 37 12.03 2.04 -2.92
C SER A 37 11.01 3.13 -2.63
N TYR A 38 10.05 2.80 -1.77
CA TYR A 38 8.93 3.67 -1.43
C TYR A 38 8.79 3.73 0.10
N LEU A 39 8.65 4.93 0.66
CA LEU A 39 8.33 5.12 2.07
C LEU A 39 6.81 5.08 2.23
N ILE A 40 6.31 4.24 3.13
CA ILE A 40 4.88 4.16 3.42
C ILE A 40 4.48 5.34 4.30
N LYS A 41 3.56 6.17 3.81
CA LYS A 41 3.07 7.36 4.50
C LYS A 41 1.80 7.06 5.28
N GLU A 42 0.87 6.35 4.65
CA GLU A 42 -0.45 6.07 5.20
C GLU A 42 -1.01 4.75 4.68
N ILE A 43 -1.89 4.14 5.46
CA ILE A 43 -2.63 2.94 5.06
C ILE A 43 -4.11 3.18 5.31
N ALA A 44 -4.89 3.21 4.22
CA ALA A 44 -6.34 3.28 4.26
C ALA A 44 -6.95 1.90 3.98
N HIS A 45 -8.07 1.60 4.62
CA HIS A 45 -8.82 0.37 4.35
C HIS A 45 -9.92 0.68 3.33
N TRP A 46 -9.92 -0.01 2.19
CA TRP A 46 -11.01 0.11 1.23
C TRP A 46 -12.06 -0.92 1.58
N VAL A 47 -13.18 -0.40 2.06
CA VAL A 47 -14.38 -1.18 2.31
C VAL A 47 -15.00 -1.50 0.95
N ASN A 48 -15.28 -2.77 0.69
CA ASN A 48 -16.05 -3.15 -0.50
C ASN A 48 -17.43 -2.49 -0.40
N GLU A 49 -18.00 -1.96 -1.48
CA GLU A 49 -19.28 -1.21 -1.41
C GLU A 49 -20.43 -2.03 -0.82
N THR A 50 -20.32 -3.36 -0.91
CA THR A 50 -21.29 -4.31 -0.37
C THR A 50 -21.10 -4.60 1.13
N TRP A 51 -19.96 -4.22 1.71
CA TRP A 51 -19.68 -4.44 3.13
C TRP A 51 -20.30 -3.34 3.99
N THR A 52 -21.08 -3.74 4.99
CA THR A 52 -21.71 -2.84 5.95
C THR A 52 -21.21 -3.10 7.37
N PRO A 53 -20.66 -2.10 8.09
CA PRO A 53 -20.19 -2.28 9.47
C PRO A 53 -21.33 -2.56 10.46
N ASN A 54 -22.53 -2.04 10.19
CA ASN A 54 -23.69 -2.18 11.08
C ASN A 54 -24.25 -3.61 11.14
N THR A 55 -24.12 -4.36 10.05
CA THR A 55 -24.72 -5.70 9.89
C THR A 55 -23.67 -6.79 9.76
N HIS A 56 -22.39 -6.41 9.56
CA HIS A 56 -21.29 -7.32 9.21
C HIS A 56 -21.63 -8.22 8.00
N THR A 57 -22.46 -7.73 7.07
CA THR A 57 -22.83 -8.42 5.84
C THR A 57 -22.02 -7.91 4.66
N GLY A 58 -21.82 -8.77 3.66
CA GLY A 58 -21.00 -8.49 2.47
C GLY A 58 -19.61 -9.11 2.58
N ASP A 59 -18.86 -9.07 1.48
CA ASP A 59 -17.48 -9.56 1.45
C ASP A 59 -16.59 -8.62 2.27
N PRO A 60 -15.80 -9.15 3.23
CA PRO A 60 -14.98 -8.33 4.11
C PRO A 60 -13.92 -7.52 3.33
N ILE A 61 -13.27 -6.59 4.02
CA ILE A 61 -12.21 -5.74 3.48
C ILE A 61 -11.10 -6.63 2.87
N HIS A 62 -11.13 -6.80 1.55
CA HIS A 62 -10.16 -7.64 0.83
C HIS A 62 -8.93 -6.85 0.37
N SER A 63 -9.01 -5.52 0.35
CA SER A 63 -7.93 -4.66 -0.14
C SER A 63 -7.62 -3.49 0.78
N ILE A 64 -6.33 -3.24 1.01
CA ILE A 64 -5.84 -2.00 1.62
C ILE A 64 -5.25 -1.08 0.54
N ALA A 65 -5.39 0.23 0.72
CA ALA A 65 -4.61 1.22 -0.01
C ALA A 65 -3.39 1.60 0.83
N VAL A 66 -2.21 1.53 0.21
CA VAL A 66 -0.92 1.86 0.83
C VAL A 66 -0.39 3.08 0.11
N TYR A 67 -0.52 4.24 0.74
CA TYR A 67 -0.04 5.51 0.21
C TYR A 67 1.45 5.64 0.48
N VAL A 68 2.20 5.94 -0.58
CA VAL A 68 3.66 5.94 -0.54
C VAL A 68 4.27 7.19 -1.16
N GLU A 69 5.47 7.50 -0.70
CA GLU A 69 6.35 8.50 -1.29
C GLU A 69 7.56 7.78 -1.91
N LYS A 70 7.91 8.11 -3.16
CA LYS A 70 9.07 7.50 -3.81
C LYS A 70 10.35 8.04 -3.19
N VAL A 71 11.22 7.13 -2.75
CA VAL A 71 12.53 7.50 -2.20
C VAL A 71 13.50 7.62 -3.36
N ALA A 72 14.06 8.81 -3.57
CA ALA A 72 15.17 8.98 -4.50
C ALA A 72 16.36 8.16 -3.99
N LEU A 73 16.96 7.34 -4.88
CA LEU A 73 18.29 6.85 -4.61
C LEU A 73 19.21 8.06 -4.77
N GLU A 74 19.56 8.71 -3.67
CA GLU A 74 20.72 9.59 -3.70
C GLU A 74 21.91 8.70 -4.07
N THR A 75 22.43 8.91 -5.26
CA THR A 75 23.73 8.37 -5.65
C THR A 75 24.70 8.79 -4.57
N ILE A 76 25.13 7.86 -3.72
CA ILE A 76 26.31 8.07 -2.90
C ILE A 76 27.44 8.23 -3.91
N ALA A 77 27.80 9.48 -4.21
CA ALA A 77 29.00 9.77 -4.95
C ALA A 77 30.15 9.35 -4.03
N GLU A 78 30.65 8.14 -4.25
CA GLU A 78 31.93 7.70 -3.69
C GLU A 78 32.99 8.69 -4.19
N GLY A 79 33.44 9.56 -3.29
CA GLY A 79 34.60 10.44 -3.49
C GLY A 79 35.91 9.72 -3.27
#